data_AF-A0A2D7AL73-F1
#
_entry.id   AF-A0A2D7AL73-F1
#
_cell.length_a   1.000
_cell.length_b   1.000
_cell.length_c   1.000
_cell.angle_alpha   90.00
_cell.angle_beta   90.00
_cell.angle_gamma   90.00
#
_symmetry.space_group_name_H-M   'P 1'
#
loop_
_entity.id
_entity.type
_entity.pdbx_description
1 polymer ?
#
loop_
_entity_poly.entity_id
_entity_poly.type
_entity_poly.pdbx_seq_one_letter_code
_entity_poly.pdbx_strand_id
1 'polypeptide(L)'
;MIDLFYNKIIFKYSKIVICLMLLLTTFFFLEAINLKIDASSDTLILEKDKDLKYFQLLNKRYKSPEFLIIAFKPKQFLLSEESKKNIRDITTDLEQLKPVSNVTSILNVPLLLSSKKSLADILEGVPSIEDNVVENKLIMKEFTNSPLYKNNLVSEDFKTTAILINLKENNTLLKLREKKQKYQNILDERNFTDSELISFNTVKKDIIEERHKLRVIQNELILNVRNTLNNYREFGELYLGGIPMIANDVVSFVKKDLKVFGIA
;
A
#
# COMPACT_ATOMS: atom_id res chain seq x y z
N MET A 1 3.32 53.46 20.13
CA MET A 1 3.31 53.07 18.69
C MET A 1 2.13 52.18 18.34
N ILE A 2 1.86 51.12 19.11
CA ILE A 2 0.72 50.21 18.86
C ILE A 2 -0.64 50.92 18.97
N ASP A 3 -0.84 51.77 19.98
CA ASP A 3 -2.10 52.54 20.13
C ASP A 3 -2.34 53.51 18.98
N LEU A 4 -1.28 54.14 18.48
CA LEU A 4 -1.35 55.04 17.34
C LEU A 4 -1.72 54.28 16.05
N PHE A 5 -1.19 53.06 15.87
CA PHE A 5 -1.51 52.20 14.73
C PHE A 5 -2.98 51.74 14.78
N TYR A 6 -3.45 51.25 15.92
CA TYR A 6 -4.86 50.83 16.07
C TYR A 6 -5.82 52.00 15.89
N ASN A 7 -5.59 53.14 16.56
CA ASN A 7 -6.51 54.27 16.49
C ASN A 7 -6.51 54.97 15.13
N LYS A 8 -5.34 55.16 14.51
CA LYS A 8 -5.25 55.92 13.24
C LYS A 8 -5.49 55.08 11.99
N ILE A 9 -5.30 53.76 12.05
CA ILE A 9 -5.40 52.88 10.89
C ILE A 9 -6.55 51.88 11.07
N ILE A 10 -6.48 51.01 12.08
CA ILE A 10 -7.45 49.91 12.23
C ILE A 10 -8.85 50.44 12.54
N PHE A 11 -9.04 51.27 13.57
CA PHE A 11 -10.36 51.78 13.95
C PHE A 11 -10.89 52.82 12.97
N LYS A 12 -10.02 53.72 12.50
CA LYS A 12 -10.40 54.75 11.51
C LYS A 12 -10.88 54.14 10.18
N TYR A 13 -10.24 53.08 9.70
CA TYR A 13 -10.58 52.40 8.45
C TYR A 13 -11.16 51.00 8.69
N SER A 14 -11.87 50.80 9.80
CA SER A 14 -12.37 49.49 10.26
C SER A 14 -13.13 48.71 9.19
N LYS A 15 -14.01 49.36 8.43
CA LYS A 15 -14.73 48.72 7.31
C LYS A 15 -13.81 48.17 6.23
N ILE A 16 -12.75 48.91 5.86
CA ILE A 16 -11.78 48.49 4.86
C ILE A 16 -10.92 47.36 5.40
N VAL A 17 -10.47 47.45 6.66
CA VAL A 17 -9.66 46.42 7.31
C VAL A 17 -10.44 45.11 7.44
N ILE A 18 -11.71 45.17 7.86
CA ILE A 18 -12.59 43.99 7.92
C ILE A 18 -12.80 43.40 6.52
N CYS A 19 -13.07 44.24 5.51
CA CYS A 19 -13.21 43.77 4.13
C CYS A 19 -11.95 43.06 3.63
N LEU A 20 -10.77 43.64 3.88
CA LEU A 20 -9.49 43.05 3.47
C LEU A 20 -9.20 41.75 4.22
N MET A 21 -9.47 41.70 5.52
CA MET A 21 -9.37 40.46 6.31
C MET A 21 -10.30 39.39 5.76
N LEU A 22 -11.55 39.74 5.45
CA LEU A 22 -12.55 38.81 4.92
C LEU A 22 -12.14 38.27 3.55
N LEU A 23 -11.58 39.13 2.67
CA LEU A 23 -11.03 38.74 1.38
C LEU A 23 -9.85 37.78 1.56
N LEU A 24 -8.92 38.10 2.47
CA LEU A 24 -7.76 37.25 2.77
C LEU A 24 -8.18 35.88 3.33
N THR A 25 -9.12 35.85 4.28
CA THR A 25 -9.65 34.58 4.82
C THR A 25 -10.39 33.78 3.77
N THR A 26 -11.18 34.41 2.90
CA THR A 26 -11.87 33.71 1.80
C THR A 26 -10.86 33.11 0.83
N PHE A 27 -9.81 33.86 0.48
CA PHE A 27 -8.73 33.38 -0.36
C PHE A 27 -8.03 32.15 0.25
N PHE A 28 -7.64 32.21 1.52
CA PHE A 28 -7.02 31.07 2.20
C PHE A 28 -7.97 29.88 2.37
N PHE A 29 -9.27 30.13 2.58
CA PHE A 29 -10.27 29.07 2.65
C PHE A 29 -10.39 28.31 1.32
N LEU A 30 -10.40 29.03 0.18
CA LEU A 30 -10.41 28.41 -1.14
C LEU A 30 -9.17 27.54 -1.39
N GLU A 31 -7.99 28.00 -0.98
CA GLU A 31 -6.76 27.21 -1.09
C GLU A 31 -6.73 26.02 -0.11
N ALA A 32 -7.27 26.18 1.10
CA ALA A 32 -7.32 25.11 2.11
C ALA A 32 -8.17 23.91 1.64
N ILE A 33 -9.21 24.14 0.82
CA ILE A 33 -10.03 23.07 0.23
C ILE A 33 -9.18 22.15 -0.68
N ASN A 34 -8.13 22.68 -1.30
CA ASN A 34 -7.23 21.94 -2.18
C ASN A 34 -6.08 21.25 -1.45
N LEU A 35 -6.01 21.36 -0.12
CA LEU A 35 -4.95 20.75 0.68
C LEU A 35 -5.02 19.22 0.56
N LYS A 36 -3.93 18.63 0.04
CA LYS A 36 -3.81 17.18 -0.10
C LYS A 36 -3.07 16.61 1.12
N ILE A 37 -3.70 15.65 1.79
CA ILE A 37 -3.08 14.88 2.87
C ILE A 37 -2.43 13.64 2.26
N ASP A 38 -1.15 13.46 2.56
CA ASP A 38 -0.32 12.38 2.08
C ASP A 38 0.32 11.62 3.25
N ALA A 39 -0.16 10.40 3.50
CA ALA A 39 0.42 9.51 4.50
C ALA A 39 1.09 8.28 3.85
N SER A 40 1.54 8.41 2.60
CA SER A 40 2.27 7.31 1.96
C SER A 40 3.60 7.07 2.67
N SER A 41 4.06 5.81 2.69
CA SER A 41 5.34 5.42 3.29
C SER A 41 6.52 6.22 2.71
N ASP A 42 6.45 6.57 1.43
CA ASP A 42 7.38 7.44 0.72
C ASP A 42 7.58 8.83 1.35
N THR A 43 6.58 9.41 2.02
CA THR A 43 6.67 10.74 2.63
C THR A 43 7.09 10.70 4.09
N LEU A 44 7.16 9.52 4.69
CA LEU A 44 7.57 9.32 6.09
C LEU A 44 9.07 9.05 6.24
N ILE A 45 9.79 8.84 5.13
CA ILE A 45 11.21 8.53 5.11
C ILE A 45 11.99 9.72 4.55
N LEU A 46 13.17 9.99 5.12
CA LEU A 46 14.06 11.05 4.64
C LEU A 46 14.57 10.76 3.23
N GLU A 47 14.56 11.76 2.34
CA GLU A 47 14.92 11.57 0.93
C GLU A 47 16.39 11.13 0.72
N LYS A 48 17.29 11.46 1.65
CA LYS A 48 18.73 11.13 1.58
C LYS A 48 19.13 10.00 2.55
N ASP A 49 18.16 9.21 2.99
CA ASP A 49 18.40 8.08 3.87
C ASP A 49 19.20 6.97 3.15
N LYS A 50 20.24 6.44 3.83
CA LYS A 50 21.14 5.42 3.26
C LYS A 50 20.43 4.07 3.12
N ASP A 51 19.57 3.74 4.07
CA ASP A 51 18.82 2.48 4.10
C ASP A 51 17.73 2.50 3.03
N LEU A 52 17.09 3.66 2.80
CA LEU A 52 16.18 3.84 1.67
C LEU A 52 16.88 3.59 0.32
N LYS A 53 18.10 4.12 0.14
CA LYS A 53 18.89 3.91 -1.08
C LYS A 53 19.26 2.44 -1.25
N TYR A 54 19.64 1.76 -0.18
CA TYR A 54 19.95 0.33 -0.19
C TYR A 54 18.72 -0.53 -0.51
N PHE A 55 17.57 -0.23 0.12
CA PHE A 55 16.29 -0.88 -0.15
C PHE A 55 15.87 -0.72 -1.62
N GLN A 56 15.98 0.48 -2.19
CA GLN A 56 15.67 0.73 -3.59
C GLN A 56 16.59 -0.07 -4.54
N LEU A 57 17.88 -0.18 -4.20
CA LEU A 57 18.83 -1.00 -4.97
C LEU A 57 18.45 -2.49 -4.93
N LEU A 58 18.08 -3.01 -3.76
CA LEU A 58 17.61 -4.39 -3.62
C LEU A 58 16.32 -4.62 -4.39
N ASN A 59 15.33 -3.73 -4.25
CA ASN A 59 14.07 -3.85 -4.98
C ASN A 59 14.25 -3.77 -6.49
N LYS A 60 15.21 -3.00 -7.00
CA LYS A 60 15.54 -2.98 -8.43
C LYS A 60 16.04 -4.35 -8.92
N ARG A 61 16.80 -5.07 -8.09
CA ARG A 61 17.40 -6.36 -8.45
C ARG A 61 16.43 -7.53 -8.26
N TYR A 62 15.73 -7.55 -7.13
CA TYR A 62 14.92 -8.69 -6.70
C TYR A 62 13.42 -8.49 -6.91
N LYS A 63 12.97 -7.28 -7.30
CA LYS A 63 11.57 -6.91 -7.57
C LYS A 63 10.61 -7.39 -6.48
N SER A 64 10.48 -6.59 -5.41
CA SER A 64 9.47 -6.83 -4.38
C SER A 64 8.19 -6.07 -4.74
N PRO A 65 7.13 -6.77 -5.20
CA PRO A 65 5.86 -6.11 -5.49
C PRO A 65 5.21 -5.60 -4.20
N GLU A 66 4.48 -4.50 -4.32
CA GLU A 66 3.60 -4.05 -3.25
C GLU A 66 2.43 -5.05 -3.11
N PHE A 67 1.97 -5.30 -1.89
CA PHE A 67 0.91 -6.28 -1.66
C PHE A 67 -0.06 -5.83 -0.56
N LEU A 68 -1.27 -6.37 -0.62
CA LEU A 68 -2.19 -6.45 0.51
C LEU A 68 -2.16 -7.87 1.08
N ILE A 69 -2.50 -8.03 2.34
CA ILE A 69 -2.56 -9.35 2.99
C ILE A 69 -3.90 -9.52 3.66
N ILE A 70 -4.51 -10.70 3.49
CA ILE A 70 -5.71 -11.10 4.19
C ILE A 70 -5.33 -12.22 5.15
N ALA A 71 -5.65 -12.08 6.42
CA ALA A 71 -5.68 -13.20 7.35
C ALA A 71 -7.08 -13.83 7.30
N PHE A 72 -7.16 -15.09 6.89
CA PHE A 72 -8.39 -15.87 6.83
C PHE A 72 -8.35 -17.00 7.86
N LYS A 73 -9.32 -17.01 8.76
CA LYS A 73 -9.55 -18.06 9.74
C LYS A 73 -10.90 -18.71 9.46
N PRO A 74 -10.94 -19.84 8.74
CA PRO A 74 -12.20 -20.53 8.44
C PRO A 74 -12.87 -21.04 9.72
N LYS A 75 -14.19 -21.20 9.67
CA LYS A 75 -14.95 -21.87 10.75
C LYS A 75 -14.62 -23.35 10.85
N GLN A 76 -14.29 -23.97 9.71
CA GLN A 76 -13.93 -25.38 9.63
C GLN A 76 -12.41 -25.57 9.63
N PHE A 77 -11.98 -26.83 9.62
CA PHE A 77 -10.57 -27.17 9.46
C PHE A 77 -10.01 -26.58 8.17
N LEU A 78 -8.80 -25.99 8.23
CA LEU A 78 -8.22 -25.21 7.14
C LEU A 78 -8.07 -25.98 5.81
N LEU A 79 -7.81 -27.30 5.86
CA LEU A 79 -7.71 -28.17 4.67
C LEU A 79 -9.00 -28.94 4.38
N SER A 80 -10.14 -28.57 4.97
CA SER A 80 -11.45 -29.08 4.56
C SER A 80 -11.77 -28.63 3.13
N GLU A 81 -12.56 -29.43 2.41
CA GLU A 81 -12.97 -29.08 1.04
C GLU A 81 -13.75 -27.76 0.98
N GLU A 82 -14.56 -27.47 2.01
CA GLU A 82 -15.25 -26.18 2.12
C GLU A 82 -14.26 -25.02 2.28
N SER A 83 -13.26 -25.15 3.15
CA SER A 83 -12.26 -24.09 3.35
C SER A 83 -11.40 -23.88 2.10
N LYS A 84 -10.99 -24.96 1.43
CA LYS A 84 -10.26 -24.88 0.15
C LYS A 84 -11.11 -24.20 -0.92
N LYS A 85 -12.39 -24.57 -1.06
CA LYS A 85 -13.31 -23.92 -1.99
C LYS A 85 -13.44 -22.43 -1.69
N ASN A 86 -13.66 -22.04 -0.44
CA ASN A 86 -13.78 -20.63 -0.06
C ASN A 86 -12.51 -19.83 -0.35
N ILE A 87 -11.32 -20.39 -0.06
CA ILE A 87 -10.04 -19.73 -0.38
C ILE A 87 -9.89 -19.57 -1.90
N ARG A 88 -10.30 -20.57 -2.69
CA ARG A 88 -10.27 -20.51 -4.15
C ARG A 88 -11.20 -19.44 -4.69
N ASP A 89 -12.45 -19.40 -4.23
CA ASP A 89 -13.46 -18.42 -4.64
C ASP A 89 -13.00 -16.98 -4.29
N ILE A 90 -12.51 -16.77 -3.06
CA ILE A 90 -11.90 -15.49 -2.64
C ILE A 90 -10.74 -15.11 -3.57
N THR A 91 -9.84 -16.05 -3.86
CA THR A 91 -8.68 -15.81 -4.73
C THR A 91 -9.14 -15.39 -6.13
N THR A 92 -10.07 -16.12 -6.73
CA THR A 92 -10.60 -15.83 -8.07
C THR A 92 -11.28 -14.46 -8.13
N ASP A 93 -12.10 -14.10 -7.15
CA ASP A 93 -12.77 -12.79 -7.12
C ASP A 93 -11.76 -11.64 -6.97
N LEU A 94 -10.72 -11.83 -6.16
CA LEU A 94 -9.68 -10.82 -5.96
C LEU A 94 -8.80 -10.64 -7.21
N GLU A 95 -8.52 -11.72 -7.95
CA GLU A 95 -7.75 -11.66 -9.21
C GLU A 95 -8.48 -10.92 -10.34
N GLN A 96 -9.81 -10.83 -10.29
CA GLN A 96 -10.59 -10.02 -11.25
C GLN A 96 -10.37 -8.51 -11.07
N LEU A 97 -9.89 -8.08 -9.90
CA LEU A 97 -9.65 -6.65 -9.63
C LEU A 97 -8.46 -6.16 -10.47
N LYS A 98 -8.71 -5.22 -11.38
CA LYS A 98 -7.71 -4.71 -12.34
C LYS A 98 -6.33 -4.37 -11.74
N PRO A 99 -6.20 -3.75 -10.55
CA PRO A 99 -4.90 -3.43 -9.96
C PRO A 99 -4.13 -4.65 -9.40
N VAL A 100 -4.79 -5.80 -9.26
CA VAL A 100 -4.18 -7.04 -8.76
C VAL A 100 -3.41 -7.72 -9.87
N SER A 101 -2.19 -8.18 -9.56
CA SER A 101 -1.32 -8.93 -10.46
C SER A 101 -1.58 -10.43 -10.35
N ASN A 102 -1.56 -10.97 -9.14
CA ASN A 102 -1.92 -12.33 -8.81
C ASN A 102 -2.22 -12.44 -7.30
N VAL A 103 -2.81 -13.57 -6.89
CA VAL A 103 -3.06 -13.86 -5.47
C VAL A 103 -2.30 -15.13 -5.07
N THR A 104 -1.53 -15.05 -3.99
CA THR A 104 -0.84 -16.19 -3.40
C THR A 104 -1.59 -16.66 -2.16
N SER A 105 -1.93 -17.94 -2.08
CA SER A 105 -2.65 -18.54 -0.95
C SER A 105 -2.05 -19.89 -0.60
N ILE A 106 -2.55 -20.51 0.47
CA ILE A 106 -2.16 -21.87 0.85
C ILE A 106 -2.38 -22.89 -0.28
N LEU A 107 -3.28 -22.61 -1.23
CA LEU A 107 -3.64 -23.54 -2.30
C LEU A 107 -2.59 -23.64 -3.40
N ASN A 108 -1.90 -22.53 -3.71
CA ASN A 108 -1.04 -22.41 -4.88
C ASN A 108 0.46 -22.25 -4.55
N VAL A 109 0.83 -22.32 -3.28
CA VAL A 109 2.23 -22.42 -2.89
C VAL A 109 2.79 -23.82 -3.15
N PRO A 110 4.09 -23.94 -3.49
CA PRO A 110 4.71 -25.22 -3.73
C PRO A 110 4.81 -26.05 -2.44
N LEU A 111 4.66 -27.36 -2.55
CA LEU A 111 4.91 -28.34 -1.50
C LEU A 111 6.31 -28.92 -1.67
N LEU A 112 7.30 -28.34 -1.00
CA LEU A 112 8.71 -28.64 -1.21
C LEU A 112 9.13 -29.92 -0.50
N LEU A 113 8.81 -30.05 0.79
CA LEU A 113 9.24 -31.17 1.62
C LEU A 113 8.29 -32.37 1.51
N SER A 114 6.99 -32.10 1.41
CA SER A 114 5.95 -33.15 1.40
C SER A 114 5.79 -33.82 0.03
N SER A 115 6.28 -33.21 -1.05
CA SER A 115 6.28 -33.82 -2.40
C SER A 115 7.28 -34.96 -2.56
N LYS A 116 8.24 -35.12 -1.63
CA LYS A 116 9.33 -36.12 -1.68
C LYS A 116 10.19 -36.07 -2.94
N LYS A 117 10.11 -34.98 -3.72
CA LYS A 117 10.95 -34.73 -4.89
C LYS A 117 12.39 -34.41 -4.47
N SER A 118 13.37 -34.84 -5.25
CA SER A 118 14.75 -34.40 -5.03
C SER A 118 14.90 -32.92 -5.39
N LEU A 119 15.96 -32.26 -4.91
CA LEU A 119 16.21 -30.86 -5.25
C LEU A 119 16.36 -30.63 -6.77
N ALA A 120 16.84 -31.65 -7.51
CA ALA A 120 16.92 -31.60 -8.97
C ALA A 120 15.53 -31.62 -9.61
N ASP A 121 14.62 -32.46 -9.11
CA ASP A 121 13.25 -32.61 -9.64
C ASP A 121 12.34 -31.41 -9.31
N ILE A 122 12.73 -30.55 -8.36
CA ILE A 122 12.03 -29.29 -8.05
C ILE A 122 12.08 -28.33 -9.26
N LEU A 123 13.14 -28.40 -10.08
CA LEU A 123 13.27 -27.57 -11.29
C LEU A 123 12.22 -27.92 -12.35
N GLU A 124 11.71 -29.15 -12.34
CA GLU A 124 10.64 -29.61 -13.22
C GLU A 124 9.24 -29.23 -12.71
N GLY A 125 9.17 -28.58 -11.54
CA GLY A 125 7.94 -28.17 -10.89
C GLY A 125 7.62 -29.00 -9.64
N VAL A 126 6.93 -28.37 -8.70
CA VAL A 126 6.55 -28.94 -7.41
C VAL A 126 5.04 -28.88 -7.27
N PRO A 127 4.40 -29.94 -6.75
CA PRO A 127 2.97 -29.95 -6.59
C PRO A 127 2.54 -28.91 -5.56
N SER A 128 1.30 -28.48 -5.65
CA SER A 128 0.59 -27.63 -4.72
C SER A 128 -0.59 -28.42 -4.11
N ILE A 129 -1.40 -27.78 -3.26
CA ILE A 129 -2.61 -28.43 -2.72
C ILE A 129 -3.62 -28.72 -3.83
N GLU A 130 -3.68 -27.85 -4.85
CA GLU A 130 -4.61 -27.98 -5.98
C GLU A 130 -4.39 -29.27 -6.79
N ASP A 131 -3.16 -29.80 -6.80
CA ASP A 131 -2.84 -31.03 -7.52
C ASP A 131 -3.38 -32.30 -6.82
N ASN A 132 -3.81 -32.19 -5.56
CA ASN A 132 -4.40 -33.29 -4.76
C ASN A 132 -3.53 -34.56 -4.68
N VAL A 133 -2.21 -34.45 -4.83
CA VAL A 133 -1.28 -35.60 -4.83
C VAL A 133 -0.71 -35.91 -3.44
N VAL A 134 -0.83 -34.98 -2.49
CA VAL A 134 -0.19 -35.07 -1.16
C VAL A 134 -1.26 -35.16 -0.07
N GLU A 135 -1.06 -36.09 0.89
CA GLU A 135 -1.97 -36.26 2.03
C GLU A 135 -1.99 -35.03 2.95
N ASN A 136 -3.19 -34.64 3.43
CA ASN A 136 -3.39 -33.50 4.33
C ASN A 136 -2.46 -33.48 5.56
N LYS A 137 -2.13 -34.65 6.11
CA LYS A 137 -1.24 -34.76 7.28
C LYS A 137 0.20 -34.32 6.96
N LEU A 138 0.69 -34.61 5.76
CA LEU A 138 2.02 -34.20 5.31
C LEU A 138 2.04 -32.71 4.97
N ILE A 139 0.98 -32.20 4.32
CA ILE A 139 0.80 -30.78 4.02
C ILE A 139 0.82 -29.96 5.31
N MET A 140 0.00 -30.34 6.30
CA MET A 140 -0.04 -29.67 7.60
C MET A 140 1.33 -29.68 8.28
N LYS A 141 2.02 -30.83 8.29
CA LYS A 141 3.36 -30.94 8.87
C LYS A 141 4.37 -30.02 8.19
N GLU A 142 4.33 -29.90 6.87
CA GLU A 142 5.22 -28.98 6.16
C GLU A 142 4.93 -27.53 6.51
N PHE A 143 3.67 -27.10 6.42
CA PHE A 143 3.32 -25.70 6.65
C PHE A 143 3.54 -25.24 8.09
N THR A 144 3.37 -26.11 9.08
CA THR A 144 3.59 -25.74 10.49
C THR A 144 5.05 -25.82 10.93
N ASN A 145 5.94 -26.48 10.17
CA ASN A 145 7.34 -26.68 10.56
C ASN A 145 8.35 -25.98 9.62
N SER A 146 7.98 -25.73 8.36
CA SER A 146 8.86 -25.05 7.41
C SER A 146 9.03 -23.58 7.79
N PRO A 147 10.27 -23.06 7.85
CA PRO A 147 10.51 -21.64 8.10
C PRO A 147 9.97 -20.74 6.97
N LEU A 148 9.65 -21.31 5.80
CA LEU A 148 9.05 -20.57 4.70
C LEU A 148 7.55 -20.29 4.92
N TYR A 149 6.84 -21.20 5.58
CA TYR A 149 5.38 -21.16 5.70
C TYR A 149 4.90 -20.88 7.12
N LYS A 150 5.57 -21.43 8.13
CA LYS A 150 5.22 -21.22 9.53
C LYS A 150 5.32 -19.72 9.86
N ASN A 151 4.24 -19.15 10.39
CA ASN A 151 4.10 -17.74 10.75
C ASN A 151 4.23 -16.73 9.59
N ASN A 152 4.42 -17.21 8.36
CA ASN A 152 4.44 -16.39 7.15
C ASN A 152 3.17 -16.59 6.31
N LEU A 153 2.77 -17.86 6.13
CA LEU A 153 1.59 -18.26 5.37
C LEU A 153 0.51 -18.87 6.27
N VAL A 154 0.88 -19.59 7.33
CA VAL A 154 -0.08 -20.18 8.27
C VAL A 154 0.29 -19.90 9.72
N SER A 155 -0.71 -19.83 10.60
CA SER A 155 -0.48 -19.73 12.04
C SER A 155 0.10 -21.02 12.62
N GLU A 156 0.79 -20.93 13.76
CA GLU A 156 1.38 -22.10 14.44
C GLU A 156 0.34 -23.18 14.80
N ASP A 157 -0.88 -22.76 15.13
CA ASP A 157 -2.00 -23.65 15.44
C ASP A 157 -2.74 -24.16 14.19
N PHE A 158 -2.29 -23.76 13.00
CA PHE A 158 -2.84 -24.13 11.69
C PHE A 158 -4.33 -23.78 11.50
N LYS A 159 -4.83 -22.77 12.24
CA LYS A 159 -6.22 -22.30 12.13
C LYS A 159 -6.39 -21.10 11.20
N THR A 160 -5.31 -20.39 10.90
CA THR A 160 -5.34 -19.16 10.11
C THR A 160 -4.36 -19.27 8.96
N THR A 161 -4.75 -18.82 7.78
CA THR A 161 -3.88 -18.68 6.61
C THR A 161 -3.82 -17.24 6.13
N ALA A 162 -2.68 -16.84 5.59
CA ALA A 162 -2.54 -15.62 4.81
C ALA A 162 -2.96 -15.87 3.36
N ILE A 163 -3.57 -14.84 2.76
CA ILE A 163 -3.81 -14.71 1.32
C ILE A 163 -3.15 -13.38 0.93
N LEU A 164 -2.08 -13.46 0.13
CA LEU A 164 -1.34 -12.29 -0.34
C LEU A 164 -1.90 -11.84 -1.68
N ILE A 165 -2.33 -10.59 -1.76
CA ILE A 165 -2.79 -9.94 -2.98
C ILE A 165 -1.64 -9.11 -3.53
N ASN A 166 -0.91 -9.62 -4.52
CA ASN A 166 0.21 -8.89 -5.10
C ASN A 166 -0.32 -7.86 -6.11
N LEU A 167 0.14 -6.62 -5.99
CA LEU A 167 -0.32 -5.50 -6.79
C LEU A 167 0.54 -5.31 -8.04
N LYS A 168 -0.06 -4.79 -9.10
CA LYS A 168 0.67 -4.42 -10.32
C LYS A 168 1.65 -3.29 -10.05
N GLU A 169 2.87 -3.43 -10.56
CA GLU A 169 3.89 -2.39 -10.46
C GLU A 169 3.53 -1.17 -11.32
N ASN A 170 3.64 0.03 -10.73
CA ASN A 170 3.53 1.27 -11.49
C ASN A 170 4.86 1.59 -12.20
N ASN A 171 5.01 1.09 -13.42
CA ASN A 171 6.17 1.32 -14.28
C ASN A 171 6.47 2.80 -14.55
N THR A 172 5.44 3.66 -14.59
CA THR A 172 5.61 5.11 -14.81
C THR A 172 6.27 5.73 -13.59
N LEU A 173 5.75 5.46 -12.39
CA LEU A 173 6.30 5.95 -11.13
C LEU A 173 7.73 5.42 -10.91
N LEU A 174 7.99 4.15 -11.24
CA LEU A 174 9.33 3.58 -11.18
C LEU A 174 10.32 4.37 -12.05
N LYS A 175 9.99 4.59 -13.33
CA LYS A 175 10.85 5.36 -14.26
C LYS A 175 11.07 6.80 -13.78
N LEU A 176 10.04 7.44 -13.21
CA LEU A 176 10.17 8.79 -12.65
C LEU A 176 11.10 8.81 -11.43
N ARG A 177 11.01 7.82 -10.53
CA ARG A 177 11.93 7.66 -9.39
C ARG A 177 13.37 7.46 -9.88
N GLU A 178 13.58 6.62 -10.90
CA GLU A 178 14.91 6.44 -11.49
C GLU A 178 15.47 7.72 -12.10
N LYS A 179 14.64 8.51 -12.81
CA LYS A 179 15.04 9.83 -13.31
C LYS A 179 15.41 10.78 -12.17
N LYS A 180 14.60 10.84 -11.10
CA LYS A 180 14.89 11.65 -9.91
C LYS A 180 16.23 11.25 -9.29
N GLN A 181 16.51 9.96 -9.17
CA GLN A 181 17.77 9.47 -8.64
C GLN A 181 18.98 9.89 -9.49
N LYS A 182 18.86 9.87 -10.82
CA LYS A 182 19.93 10.36 -11.71
C LYS A 182 20.25 11.83 -11.46
N TYR A 183 19.23 12.68 -11.29
CA TYR A 183 19.43 14.08 -10.95
C TYR A 183 20.03 14.28 -9.54
N GLN A 184 19.66 13.44 -8.57
CA GLN A 184 20.29 13.46 -7.24
C GLN A 184 21.79 13.12 -7.32
N ASN A 185 22.18 12.13 -8.13
CA ASN A 185 23.60 11.81 -8.31
C ASN A 185 24.37 12.99 -8.94
N ILE A 186 23.78 13.71 -9.90
CA ILE A 186 24.39 14.92 -10.47
C ILE A 186 24.60 15.99 -9.39
N LEU A 187 23.62 16.20 -8.51
CA LEU A 187 23.73 17.15 -7.38
C LEU A 187 24.82 16.81 -6.39
N ASP A 188 25.09 15.51 -6.19
CA ASP A 188 26.14 15.05 -5.29
C ASP A 188 27.54 15.37 -5.86
N GLU A 189 27.67 15.53 -7.18
CA GLU A 189 28.93 15.83 -7.88
C GLU A 189 29.10 17.33 -8.21
N ARG A 190 28.02 18.00 -8.63
CA ARG A 190 28.03 19.43 -8.99
C ARG A 190 26.64 20.08 -8.89
N ASN A 191 26.63 21.42 -8.93
CA ASN A 191 25.37 22.16 -9.08
C ASN A 191 24.71 21.92 -10.44
N PHE A 192 23.39 22.03 -10.49
CA PHE A 192 22.62 21.95 -11.72
C PHE A 192 22.89 23.14 -12.65
N THR A 193 22.81 22.88 -13.95
CA THR A 193 22.53 23.90 -14.97
C THR A 193 21.06 24.30 -14.92
N ASP A 194 20.70 25.46 -15.48
CA ASP A 194 19.32 25.94 -15.49
C ASP A 194 18.35 24.94 -16.16
N SER A 195 18.78 24.29 -17.25
CA SER A 195 18.01 23.26 -17.95
C SER A 195 17.77 22.01 -17.08
N GLU A 196 18.78 21.58 -16.32
CA GLU A 196 18.67 20.45 -15.40
C GLU A 196 17.76 20.77 -14.22
N LEU A 197 17.84 21.99 -13.69
CA LEU A 197 16.97 22.44 -12.60
C LEU A 197 15.50 22.44 -13.03
N ILE A 198 15.20 22.97 -14.23
CA ILE A 198 13.85 22.93 -14.81
C ILE A 198 13.38 21.48 -14.96
N SER A 199 14.20 20.62 -15.56
CA SER A 199 13.85 19.21 -15.79
C SER A 199 13.64 18.44 -14.48
N PHE A 200 14.47 18.70 -13.47
CA PHE A 200 14.34 18.10 -12.15
C PHE A 200 13.05 18.51 -11.45
N ASN A 201 12.67 19.79 -11.56
CA ASN A 201 11.40 20.29 -11.02
C ASN A 201 10.20 19.67 -11.74
N THR A 202 10.27 19.47 -13.05
CA THR A 202 9.24 18.74 -13.81
C THR A 202 9.11 17.30 -13.32
N VAL A 203 10.22 16.57 -13.16
CA VAL A 203 10.19 15.19 -12.63
C VAL A 203 9.57 15.13 -11.23
N LYS A 204 9.89 16.09 -10.35
CA LYS A 204 9.26 16.18 -9.03
C LYS A 204 7.74 16.35 -9.13
N LYS A 205 7.28 17.24 -10.01
CA LYS A 205 5.85 17.47 -10.25
C LYS A 205 5.17 16.20 -10.78
N ASP A 206 5.77 15.53 -11.76
CA ASP A 206 5.23 14.29 -12.34
C ASP A 206 5.13 13.17 -11.30
N ILE A 207 6.10 13.05 -10.39
CA ILE A 207 6.03 12.08 -9.28
C ILE A 207 4.84 12.37 -8.37
N ILE A 208 4.60 13.65 -8.03
CA ILE A 208 3.47 14.04 -7.17
C ILE A 208 2.15 13.69 -7.85
N GLU A 209 2.02 13.97 -9.15
CA GLU A 209 0.82 13.64 -9.92
C GLU A 209 0.59 12.12 -10.02
N GLU A 210 1.64 11.36 -10.32
CA GLU A 210 1.55 9.91 -10.46
C GLU A 210 1.25 9.21 -9.13
N ARG A 211 1.83 9.69 -8.02
CA ARG A 211 1.48 9.25 -6.67
C ARG A 211 0.02 9.53 -6.35
N HIS A 212 -0.51 10.68 -6.77
CA HIS A 212 -1.92 11.00 -6.57
C HIS A 212 -2.84 10.01 -7.32
N LYS A 213 -2.52 9.70 -8.58
CA LYS A 213 -3.26 8.69 -9.36
C LYS A 213 -3.21 7.32 -8.67
N LEU A 214 -2.02 6.89 -8.23
CA LEU A 214 -1.84 5.62 -7.53
C LEU A 214 -2.68 5.55 -6.25
N ARG A 215 -2.74 6.62 -5.46
CA ARG A 215 -3.58 6.67 -4.25
C ARG A 215 -5.05 6.49 -4.54
N VAL A 216 -5.57 7.14 -5.58
CA VAL A 216 -6.98 6.97 -5.96
C VAL A 216 -7.26 5.51 -6.32
N ILE A 217 -6.37 4.89 -7.10
CA ILE A 217 -6.47 3.47 -7.49
C ILE A 217 -6.38 2.56 -6.25
N GLN A 218 -5.44 2.81 -5.34
CA GLN A 218 -5.27 1.99 -4.13
C GLN A 218 -6.47 2.13 -3.18
N ASN A 219 -7.01 3.33 -3.00
CA ASN A 219 -8.18 3.56 -2.17
C ASN A 219 -9.40 2.81 -2.71
N GLU A 220 -9.63 2.88 -4.03
CA GLU A 220 -10.69 2.13 -4.70
C GLU A 220 -10.47 0.62 -4.58
N LEU A 221 -9.24 0.15 -4.78
CA LEU A 221 -8.87 -1.25 -4.59
C LEU A 221 -9.19 -1.73 -3.17
N ILE A 222 -8.80 -0.99 -2.13
CA ILE A 222 -9.04 -1.37 -0.74
C ILE A 222 -10.55 -1.46 -0.44
N LEU A 223 -11.36 -0.54 -0.99
CA LEU A 223 -12.81 -0.60 -0.88
C LEU A 223 -13.38 -1.85 -1.59
N ASN A 224 -12.92 -2.13 -2.81
CA ASN A 224 -13.35 -3.30 -3.56
C ASN A 224 -12.96 -4.61 -2.86
N VAL A 225 -11.73 -4.71 -2.35
CA VAL A 225 -11.28 -5.87 -1.55
C VAL A 225 -12.16 -6.02 -0.30
N ARG A 226 -12.45 -4.94 0.44
CA ARG A 226 -13.35 -5.00 1.60
C ARG A 226 -14.75 -5.49 1.22
N ASN A 227 -15.28 -5.04 0.09
CA ASN A 227 -16.58 -5.47 -0.42
C ASN A 227 -16.57 -6.96 -0.80
N THR A 228 -15.54 -7.42 -1.51
CA THR A 228 -15.35 -8.85 -1.82
C THR A 228 -15.33 -9.67 -0.54
N LEU A 229 -14.53 -9.27 0.46
CA LEU A 229 -14.42 -10.01 1.73
C LEU A 229 -15.73 -10.07 2.51
N ASN A 230 -16.61 -9.06 2.40
CA ASN A 230 -17.90 -9.08 3.07
C ASN A 230 -18.78 -10.25 2.62
N ASN A 231 -18.67 -10.67 1.36
CA ASN A 231 -19.41 -11.81 0.81
C ASN A 231 -18.97 -13.15 1.42
N TYR A 232 -17.78 -13.22 2.03
CA TYR A 232 -17.20 -14.44 2.57
C TYR A 232 -17.16 -14.49 4.11
N ARG A 233 -17.66 -13.46 4.79
CA ARG A 233 -17.64 -13.38 6.27
C ARG A 233 -18.45 -14.47 6.96
N GLU A 234 -19.41 -15.08 6.28
CA GLU A 234 -20.16 -16.20 6.84
C GLU A 234 -19.33 -17.48 6.99
N PHE A 235 -18.24 -17.63 6.23
CA PHE A 235 -17.40 -18.82 6.21
C PHE A 235 -16.20 -18.76 7.17
N GLY A 236 -15.93 -17.59 7.75
CA GLY A 236 -14.80 -17.40 8.65
C GLY A 236 -14.52 -15.95 9.00
N GLU A 237 -13.50 -15.74 9.84
CA GLU A 237 -13.01 -14.41 10.15
C GLU A 237 -12.00 -13.97 9.07
N LEU A 238 -12.18 -12.75 8.56
CA LEU A 238 -11.36 -12.16 7.50
C LEU A 238 -10.86 -10.79 7.95
N TYR A 239 -9.54 -10.62 7.95
CA TYR A 239 -8.88 -9.36 8.31
C TYR A 239 -7.99 -8.90 7.16
N LEU A 240 -8.25 -7.70 6.64
CA LEU A 240 -7.42 -7.06 5.62
C LEU A 240 -6.30 -6.26 6.30
N GLY A 241 -5.08 -6.41 5.81
CA GLY A 241 -3.91 -5.63 6.20
C GLY A 241 -2.99 -5.34 5.02
N GLY A 242 -1.79 -4.88 5.34
CA GLY A 242 -0.77 -4.45 4.39
C GLY A 242 -0.53 -2.93 4.48
N ILE A 243 0.68 -2.51 4.12
CA ILE A 243 1.12 -1.11 4.21
C ILE A 243 0.17 -0.15 3.45
N PRO A 244 -0.30 -0.46 2.23
CA PRO A 244 -1.20 0.44 1.50
C PRO A 244 -2.54 0.63 2.23
N MET A 245 -3.08 -0.43 2.83
CA MET A 245 -4.33 -0.37 3.60
C MET A 245 -4.18 0.49 4.86
N ILE A 246 -3.08 0.31 5.60
CA ILE A 246 -2.79 1.10 6.80
C ILE A 246 -2.67 2.59 6.45
N ALA A 247 -1.92 2.92 5.40
CA ALA A 247 -1.75 4.30 4.95
C ALA A 247 -3.09 4.95 4.56
N ASN A 248 -3.95 4.23 3.82
CA ASN A 248 -5.28 4.71 3.47
C ASN A 248 -6.15 4.97 4.70
N ASP A 249 -6.15 4.06 5.67
CA ASP A 249 -6.98 4.20 6.87
C ASP A 249 -6.52 5.36 7.76
N VAL A 250 -5.21 5.56 7.90
CA VAL A 250 -4.66 6.74 8.61
C VAL A 250 -5.18 8.04 7.99
N VAL A 251 -5.16 8.16 6.66
CA VAL A 251 -5.72 9.34 5.97
C VAL A 251 -7.22 9.48 6.22
N SER A 252 -7.96 8.37 6.18
CA SER A 252 -9.40 8.36 6.44
C SER A 252 -9.74 8.82 7.86
N PHE A 253 -8.97 8.38 8.86
CA PHE A 253 -9.14 8.81 10.25
C PHE A 253 -8.87 10.30 10.42
N VAL A 254 -7.78 10.82 9.87
CA VAL A 254 -7.49 12.26 9.90
C VAL A 254 -8.64 13.06 9.25
N LYS A 255 -9.16 12.62 8.11
CA LYS A 255 -10.31 13.27 7.45
C LYS A 255 -11.57 13.24 8.32
N LYS A 256 -11.83 12.12 8.99
CA LYS A 256 -12.97 11.96 9.88
C LYS A 256 -12.83 12.90 11.09
N ASP A 257 -11.65 12.96 11.70
CA ASP A 257 -11.38 13.81 12.86
C ASP A 257 -11.51 15.29 12.49
N LEU A 258 -10.99 15.72 11.34
CA LEU A 258 -11.21 17.08 10.84
C LEU A 258 -12.69 17.42 10.66
N LYS A 259 -13.51 16.45 10.22
CA LYS A 259 -14.96 16.65 10.11
C LYS A 259 -15.63 16.74 11.49
N VAL A 260 -15.25 15.88 12.43
CA VAL A 260 -15.83 15.86 13.78
C VAL A 260 -15.45 17.11 14.56
N PHE A 261 -14.17 17.45 14.62
CA PHE A 261 -13.66 18.63 15.34
C PHE A 261 -13.88 19.95 14.60
N GLY A 262 -14.07 19.93 13.28
CA GLY A 262 -14.36 21.14 12.51
C GLY A 262 -15.83 21.56 12.53
N ILE A 263 -16.74 20.64 12.87
CA ILE A 263 -18.17 20.94 13.06
C ILE A 263 -18.49 21.26 14.53
N ALA A 264 -17.74 20.67 15.47
CA ALA A 264 -17.84 20.94 16.91
C ALA A 264 -17.23 22.29 17.27
#